data_AF-A0A522ZMZ9-F1
#
_entry.id   AF-A0A522ZMZ9-F1
#
_cell.length_a   1.000
_cell.length_b   1.000
_cell.length_c   1.000
_cell.angle_alpha   90.00
_cell.angle_beta   90.00
_cell.angle_gamma   90.00
#
_symmetry.space_group_name_H-M   'P 1'
#
loop_
_entity.id
_entity.type
_entity.pdbx_description
1 polymer ?
#
loop_
_entity_poly.entity_id
_entity_poly.type
_entity_poly.pdbx_seq_one_letter_code
_entity_poly.pdbx_strand_id
1 'polypeptide(L)'
;MVALWARRLIADTGKVLLDREMDHPVVDEIRQAIAEDGRVGETRIADLHVWRVGKSSYSCAISLVTHDRALTPGKVRDWLSQHEEIVHATIEIHQCPDPHPG
;
A
#
# COMPACT_ATOMS: atom_id res chain seq x y z
N MET A 1 -22.31 -24.10 23.80
CA MET A 1 -21.67 -22.79 24.09
C MET A 1 -20.59 -22.40 23.07
N VAL A 2 -19.84 -23.34 22.47
CA VAL A 2 -18.84 -23.03 21.42
C VAL A 2 -19.46 -22.51 20.12
N ALA A 3 -20.62 -23.02 19.70
CA ALA A 3 -21.28 -22.63 18.45
C ALA A 3 -21.62 -21.13 18.36
N LEU A 4 -21.95 -20.48 19.48
CA LEU A 4 -22.22 -19.04 19.54
C LEU A 4 -20.95 -18.20 19.36
N TRP A 5 -19.83 -18.66 19.91
CA TRP A 5 -18.51 -18.05 19.72
C TRP A 5 -18.00 -18.22 18.29
N ALA A 6 -18.10 -19.43 17.74
CA ALA A 6 -17.70 -19.72 16.36
C ALA A 6 -18.51 -18.88 15.35
N ARG A 7 -19.81 -18.70 15.57
CA ARG A 7 -20.65 -17.88 14.69
C ARG A 7 -20.29 -16.39 14.75
N ARG A 8 -19.89 -15.88 15.91
CA ARG A 8 -19.37 -14.51 16.04
C ARG A 8 -18.02 -14.36 15.35
N LEU A 9 -17.13 -15.33 15.53
CA LEU A 9 -15.83 -15.34 14.87
C LEU A 9 -15.95 -15.34 13.34
N ILE A 10 -16.85 -16.17 12.77
CA ILE A 10 -17.12 -16.21 11.32
C ILE A 10 -17.75 -14.90 10.83
N ALA A 11 -18.65 -14.29 11.60
CA ALA A 11 -19.25 -13.01 11.23
C ALA A 11 -18.21 -11.87 11.27
N ASP A 12 -17.29 -11.90 12.22
CA ASP A 12 -16.23 -10.90 12.34
C ASP A 12 -15.17 -11.08 11.24
N THR A 13 -14.76 -12.31 10.91
CA THR A 13 -13.85 -12.57 9.78
C THR A 13 -14.50 -12.29 8.43
N GLY A 14 -15.80 -12.58 8.28
CA GLY A 14 -16.57 -12.26 7.07
C GLY A 14 -16.72 -10.76 6.84
N LYS A 15 -16.85 -9.96 7.91
CA LYS A 15 -16.84 -8.49 7.80
C LYS A 15 -15.50 -7.95 7.35
N VAL A 16 -14.37 -8.46 7.86
CA VAL A 16 -13.04 -8.02 7.41
C VAL A 16 -12.81 -8.26 5.92
N LEU A 17 -13.39 -9.34 5.36
CA LEU A 17 -13.29 -9.66 3.94
C LEU A 17 -14.32 -8.93 3.05
N LEU A 18 -15.43 -8.44 3.63
CA LEU A 18 -16.54 -7.81 2.89
C LEU A 18 -16.61 -6.29 3.10
N ASP A 19 -15.83 -5.73 4.03
CA ASP A 19 -15.70 -4.29 4.26
C ASP A 19 -14.86 -3.68 3.13
N ARG A 20 -15.59 -3.43 2.04
CA ARG A 20 -15.27 -2.56 0.91
C ARG A 20 -14.44 -1.36 1.40
N GLU A 21 -13.17 -1.25 1.01
CA GLU A 21 -12.70 -0.64 -0.24
C GLU A 21 -12.37 0.86 -0.04
N MET A 22 -11.07 1.15 -0.07
CA MET A 22 -10.38 2.40 -0.43
C MET A 22 -10.66 3.73 0.32
N ASP A 23 -11.76 3.91 1.05
CA ASP A 23 -12.06 5.17 1.75
C ASP A 23 -11.42 5.29 3.15
N HIS A 24 -10.27 4.64 3.35
CA HIS A 24 -9.52 4.79 4.60
C HIS A 24 -8.41 5.84 4.42
N PRO A 25 -8.22 6.78 5.37
CA PRO A 25 -7.21 7.85 5.29
C PRO A 25 -5.79 7.36 4.94
N VAL A 26 -5.48 6.10 5.28
CA VAL A 26 -4.23 5.43 4.93
C VAL A 26 -3.90 5.48 3.42
N VAL A 27 -4.90 5.51 2.52
CA VAL A 27 -4.65 5.59 1.08
C VAL A 27 -4.05 6.95 0.71
N ASP A 28 -4.62 8.03 1.24
CA ASP A 28 -4.13 9.39 0.99
C ASP A 28 -2.78 9.61 1.65
N GLU A 29 -2.58 9.05 2.84
CA GLU A 29 -1.30 9.04 3.55
C GLU A 29 -0.19 8.36 2.73
N ILE A 30 -0.45 7.15 2.18
CA ILE A 30 0.48 6.46 1.28
C ILE A 30 0.80 7.34 0.06
N ARG A 31 -0.23 7.95 -0.55
CA ARG A 31 -0.03 8.83 -1.72
C ARG A 31 0.85 10.02 -1.37
N GLN A 32 0.65 10.61 -0.20
CA GLN A 32 1.44 11.74 0.27
C GLN A 32 2.89 11.35 0.54
N ALA A 33 3.14 10.25 1.26
CA ALA A 33 4.50 9.77 1.53
C ALA A 33 5.28 9.54 0.23
N ILE A 34 4.67 8.87 -0.75
CA ILE A 34 5.31 8.64 -2.06
C ILE A 34 5.55 9.94 -2.82
N ALA A 35 4.62 10.90 -2.77
CA ALA A 35 4.75 12.17 -3.47
C ALA A 35 5.85 13.06 -2.87
N GLU A 36 6.02 13.04 -1.55
CA GLU A 36 7.01 13.85 -0.84
C GLU A 36 8.42 13.26 -0.99
N ASP A 37 8.60 12.00 -0.61
CA ASP A 37 9.91 11.34 -0.63
C ASP A 37 10.38 10.97 -2.05
N GLY A 38 9.42 10.65 -2.93
CA GLY A 38 9.68 10.27 -4.31
C GLY A 38 9.92 11.43 -5.26
N ARG A 39 9.79 12.68 -4.80
CA ARG A 39 9.80 13.89 -5.62
C ARG A 39 11.06 14.05 -6.48
N VAL A 40 12.24 13.77 -5.91
CA VAL A 40 13.53 13.94 -6.62
C VAL A 40 13.66 12.99 -7.80
N GLY A 41 13.12 11.77 -7.69
CA GLY A 41 13.09 10.79 -8.76
C GLY A 41 11.90 10.91 -9.70
N GLU A 42 11.07 11.95 -9.54
CA GLU A 42 9.77 12.08 -10.21
C GLU A 42 8.92 10.80 -10.09
N THR A 43 9.00 10.16 -8.92
CA THR A 43 8.33 8.89 -8.66
C THR A 43 6.83 9.08 -8.60
N ARG A 44 6.08 8.27 -9.34
CA ARG A 44 4.62 8.29 -9.42
C ARG A 44 4.04 6.92 -9.16
N ILE A 45 2.87 6.91 -8.53
CA ILE A 45 2.07 5.71 -8.33
C ILE A 45 1.35 5.38 -9.64
N ALA A 46 1.66 4.22 -10.22
CA ALA A 46 0.96 3.67 -11.38
C ALA A 46 -0.25 2.84 -10.95
N ASP A 47 -0.12 2.09 -9.85
CA ASP A 47 -1.20 1.31 -9.25
C ASP A 47 -1.06 1.29 -7.73
N LEU A 48 -2.18 1.32 -7.02
CA LEU A 48 -2.23 1.23 -5.56
C LEU A 48 -3.49 0.49 -5.12
N HIS A 49 -3.31 -0.68 -4.55
CA HIS A 49 -4.34 -1.44 -3.87
C HIS A 49 -4.04 -1.50 -2.38
N VAL A 50 -5.02 -1.15 -1.56
CA VAL A 50 -4.92 -1.22 -0.09
C VAL A 50 -6.13 -1.98 0.43
N TRP A 51 -5.90 -2.94 1.30
CA TRP A 51 -6.96 -3.74 1.91
C TRP A 51 -6.69 -3.94 3.40
N ARG A 52 -7.77 -4.02 4.16
CA ARG A 52 -7.72 -4.27 5.59
C ARG A 52 -7.43 -5.75 5.84
N VAL A 53 -6.43 -6.04 6.69
CA VAL A 53 -6.07 -7.41 7.12
C VAL A 53 -6.29 -7.66 8.61
N GLY A 54 -6.62 -6.61 9.37
CA GLY A 54 -6.96 -6.68 10.78
C GLY A 54 -7.78 -5.48 11.25
N LYS A 55 -8.13 -5.43 12.54
CA LYS A 55 -9.00 -4.36 13.09
C LYS A 55 -8.44 -2.94 12.85
N SER A 56 -7.13 -2.79 12.84
CA SER A 56 -6.42 -1.53 12.55
C SER A 56 -5.14 -1.77 11.73
N SER A 57 -5.16 -2.78 10.85
CA SER A 57 -3.98 -3.19 10.10
C SER A 57 -4.32 -3.34 8.63
N TYR A 58 -3.45 -2.82 7.79
CA TYR A 58 -3.59 -2.77 6.34
C TYR A 58 -2.42 -3.44 5.65
N SER A 59 -2.71 -4.01 4.50
CA SER A 59 -1.73 -4.45 3.54
C SER A 59 -1.91 -3.67 2.25
N CYS A 60 -0.83 -3.40 1.54
CA CYS A 60 -0.89 -2.75 0.25
C CYS A 60 -0.05 -3.47 -0.82
N ALA A 61 -0.47 -3.31 -2.06
CA ALA A 61 0.33 -3.56 -3.26
C ALA A 61 0.45 -2.24 -4.01
N ILE A 62 1.67 -1.85 -4.34
CA ILE A 62 1.97 -0.58 -5.00
C ILE A 62 2.92 -0.80 -6.16
N SER A 63 2.58 -0.24 -7.32
CA SER A 63 3.45 -0.19 -8.49
C SER A 63 3.84 1.27 -8.72
N LEU A 64 5.14 1.53 -8.80
CA LEU A 64 5.73 2.85 -8.97
C LEU A 64 6.42 2.96 -10.31
N VAL A 65 6.36 4.15 -10.92
CA VAL A 65 7.20 4.52 -12.06
C VAL A 65 8.11 5.66 -11.62
N THR A 66 9.41 5.57 -11.89
CA THR A 66 10.39 6.54 -11.43
C THR A 66 11.51 6.76 -12.44
N HIS A 67 12.13 7.94 -12.43
CA HIS A 67 13.40 8.21 -13.11
C HIS A 67 14.61 7.92 -12.19
N ASP A 68 14.39 7.66 -10.90
CA ASP A 68 15.46 7.28 -9.97
C ASP A 68 15.86 5.81 -10.13
N ARG A 69 17.02 5.59 -10.75
CA ARG A 69 17.63 4.25 -10.92
C ARG A 69 18.12 3.63 -9.61
N ALA A 70 18.26 4.42 -8.55
CA ALA A 70 18.69 3.98 -7.23
C ALA A 70 17.51 3.77 -6.26
N LEU A 71 16.27 3.94 -6.71
CA LEU A 71 15.10 3.62 -5.90
C LEU A 71 14.96 2.11 -5.74
N THR A 72 14.76 1.66 -4.51
CA THR A 72 14.62 0.23 -4.18
C THR A 72 13.34 0.00 -3.38
N PRO A 73 12.79 -1.23 -3.40
CA PRO A 73 11.66 -1.57 -2.55
C PRO A 73 11.92 -1.33 -1.06
N GLY A 74 13.18 -1.45 -0.61
CA GLY A 74 13.57 -1.14 0.77
C GLY A 74 13.35 0.32 1.13
N LYS A 75 13.85 1.26 0.31
CA LYS A 75 13.62 2.70 0.51
C LYS A 75 12.14 3.05 0.52
N VAL A 76 11.36 2.45 -0.38
CA VAL A 76 9.91 2.67 -0.43
C VAL A 76 9.24 2.13 0.85
N ARG A 77 9.68 0.99 1.39
CA ARG A 77 9.21 0.52 2.71
C ARG A 77 9.56 1.50 3.82
N ASP A 78 10.74 2.10 3.79
CA ASP A 78 11.15 3.08 4.80
C ASP A 78 10.25 4.32 4.76
N TRP A 79 9.84 4.79 3.57
CA TRP A 79 8.86 5.88 3.42
C TRP A 79 7.51 5.52 4.04
N LEU A 80 7.04 4.29 3.81
CA LEU A 80 5.78 3.79 4.37
C LEU A 80 5.85 3.46 5.87
N SER A 81 7.05 3.31 6.44
CA SER A 81 7.24 2.89 7.84
C SER A 81 6.73 3.89 8.87
N GLN A 82 6.48 5.14 8.46
CA GLN A 82 5.84 6.16 9.30
C GLN A 82 4.38 5.82 9.62
N HIS A 83 3.76 4.92 8.84
CA HIS A 83 2.38 4.47 9.00
C HIS A 83 2.38 3.06 9.61
N GLU A 84 2.38 2.98 10.94
CA GLU A 84 2.46 1.71 11.70
C GLU A 84 1.29 0.75 11.39
N GLU A 85 0.19 1.25 10.85
CA GLU A 85 -0.94 0.44 10.41
C GLU A 85 -0.64 -0.39 9.15
N ILE A 86 0.38 -0.04 8.34
CA ILE A 86 0.76 -0.79 7.14
C ILE A 86 1.68 -1.95 7.54
N VAL A 87 1.09 -3.12 7.76
CA VAL A 87 1.81 -4.31 8.25
C VAL A 87 2.42 -5.15 7.14
N HIS A 88 1.98 -4.96 5.89
CA HIS A 88 2.56 -5.61 4.73
C HIS A 88 2.47 -4.72 3.49
N ALA A 89 3.55 -4.70 2.71
CA ALA A 89 3.59 -4.00 1.42
C ALA A 89 4.26 -4.89 0.37
N THR A 90 3.66 -5.00 -0.82
CA THR A 90 4.31 -5.51 -2.03
C THR A 90 4.59 -4.32 -2.93
N ILE A 91 5.84 -4.18 -3.38
CA ILE A 91 6.32 -2.99 -4.09
C ILE A 91 6.96 -3.42 -5.40
N GLU A 92 6.40 -2.92 -6.49
CA GLU A 92 6.96 -3.03 -7.83
C GLU A 92 7.47 -1.66 -8.28
N ILE A 93 8.64 -1.63 -8.93
CA ILE A 93 9.27 -0.39 -9.38
C ILE A 93 9.63 -0.55 -10.85
N HIS A 94 9.06 0.33 -11.67
CA HIS A 94 9.36 0.47 -13.08
C HIS A 94 10.19 1.72 -13.30
N GLN A 95 11.18 1.60 -14.17
CA GLN A 95 11.94 2.76 -14.63
C GLN A 95 11.16 3.42 -15.76
N CYS A 96 11.04 4.74 -15.71
CA CYS A 96 10.51 5.50 -16.82
C CYS A 96 11.41 5.26 -18.04
N PRO A 97 10.86 4.88 -19.21
CA PRO A 97 11.67 4.76 -20.41
C PRO A 97 12.29 6.13 -20.71
N ASP A 98 13.61 6.16 -20.88
CA ASP A 98 14.29 7.36 -21.37
C ASP A 98 13.60 7.78 -22.69
N PRO A 99 13.25 9.06 -22.89
CA PRO A 99 12.68 9.50 -24.15
C PRO A 99 13.66 9.10 -25.25
N HIS A 100 13.18 8.26 -26.17
CA HIS A 100 13.97 7.72 -27.25
C HIS A 100 14.71 8.87 -27.96
N PRO A 101 16.05 8.83 -28.07
CA PRO A 101 16.76 9.84 -28.84
C PRO A 101 16.37 9.62 -30.31
N GLY A 102 15.53 10.51 -30.82
CA GLY A 102 15.26 10.63 -32.25
C GLY A 102 16.46 11.18 -33.01
#